data_AF-A0A1Z4MYP2-F1
#
_entry.id   AF-A0A1Z4MYP2-F1
#
_cell.length_a   1.000
_cell.length_b   1.000
_cell.length_c   1.000
_cell.angle_alpha   90.00
_cell.angle_beta   90.00
_cell.angle_gamma   90.00
#
_symmetry.space_group_name_H-M   'P 1'
#
loop_
_entity.id
_entity.type
_entity.pdbx_description
1 polymer ?
#
loop_
_entity_poly.entity_id
_entity_poly.type
_entity_poly.pdbx_seq_one_letter_code
_entity_poly.pdbx_strand_id
1 'polypeptide(L)'
;MVKTKLHTFILYTGFLAFLGFGVLNPIMPTLVGLYGGTAWEVGLLYATFSLAQFLTLPGIGYLSDAYGRRWMMLISLLGASLGYFIFGCGGALAVLFAGWLIVGLTDGTASMTFAAIADTTTPQQRTRAFSWVSGMMALGLIIGPVVSGVMSGIHPNLPMYVVAIAFVIALVWGYFAMPETLPPTQRSPKPDFAQLNPFTQLQACLTIPQLRWLMLSFLMMNMAMFVLISNLPALANEQFNWPAPQIAPLFALFGVISVFDQIIIIPWLLPKWGEVRMAFSGALITGLAFSLSAVFAITGSVIVLYTSIVLVGIGQPLAETSLIGLMSKTVGEKIQGRINSNIQTVQALARMIAPLLAGWLYQNISPDTPYWFSAAQILVAAVAVQLSVPKSATSTQGNTVLITGGSSGIGLALARKFLQAHNTVIITGRDGKKLAEVKKLLPGIITEVADLRDLNALQQLVKRYPNVNILINNAGMQYNYEFINPEISTKLIEEELRTNLIAPLQLIKLMLPHLLTKPNAAIVNVSSGLGLVPKQSAPVYCGSKAGLHIATKALRWQLETTSIKVFEIIAPLVDTPMTQGRGKGKISPEALADEFWHNFRRDRYEMHIGKTKLLVFLQRWFPQVAEKILRPGI
;
A
#
# COMPACT_ATOMS: atom_id res chain seq x y z
N MET A 1 1.09 5.32 -21.30
CA MET A 1 0.05 4.30 -21.02
C MET A 1 0.69 2.92 -21.12
N VAL A 2 1.03 2.30 -19.99
CA VAL A 2 1.45 0.89 -19.99
C VAL A 2 0.17 0.08 -20.14
N LYS A 3 0.04 -0.71 -21.22
CA LYS A 3 -1.10 -1.63 -21.44
C LYS A 3 -1.04 -2.73 -20.37
N THR A 4 -1.61 -2.48 -19.20
CA THR A 4 -1.99 -3.55 -18.27
C THR A 4 -3.11 -4.30 -18.97
N LYS A 5 -2.78 -5.39 -19.70
CA LYS A 5 -3.81 -6.29 -20.22
C LYS A 5 -4.40 -7.04 -19.01
N LEU A 6 -5.27 -6.38 -18.25
CA LEU A 6 -6.16 -7.09 -17.35
C LEU A 6 -6.97 -8.04 -18.23
N HIS A 7 -6.78 -9.34 -18.04
CA HIS A 7 -7.55 -10.32 -18.79
C HIS A 7 -9.03 -10.13 -18.45
N THR A 8 -9.84 -9.77 -19.45
CA THR A 8 -11.29 -9.59 -19.30
C THR A 8 -11.94 -10.79 -18.61
N PHE A 9 -11.41 -11.98 -18.86
CA PHE A 9 -11.76 -13.20 -18.15
C PHE A 9 -11.63 -13.08 -16.62
N ILE A 10 -10.49 -12.59 -16.12
CA ILE A 10 -10.23 -12.45 -14.66
C ILE A 10 -11.21 -11.46 -14.02
N LEU A 11 -11.54 -10.36 -14.71
CA LEU A 11 -12.55 -9.42 -14.25
C LEU A 11 -13.95 -10.03 -14.24
N TYR A 12 -14.27 -10.82 -15.27
CA TYR A 12 -15.55 -11.54 -15.37
C TYR A 12 -15.69 -12.62 -14.29
N THR A 13 -14.63 -13.37 -13.97
CA THR A 13 -14.67 -14.33 -12.84
C THR A 13 -14.85 -13.62 -11.51
N GLY A 14 -14.24 -12.45 -11.31
CA GLY A 14 -14.50 -11.60 -10.15
C GLY A 14 -15.96 -11.18 -10.04
N PHE A 15 -16.59 -10.78 -11.14
CA PHE A 15 -18.02 -10.48 -11.19
C PHE A 15 -18.90 -11.69 -10.80
N LEU A 16 -18.62 -12.86 -11.37
CA LEU A 16 -19.38 -14.08 -11.08
C LEU A 16 -19.27 -14.52 -9.62
N ALA A 17 -18.11 -14.33 -9.00
CA ALA A 17 -17.86 -14.71 -7.60
C ALA A 17 -18.92 -14.13 -6.64
N PHE A 18 -19.39 -12.91 -6.89
CA PHE A 18 -20.41 -12.25 -6.07
C PHE A 18 -21.80 -12.20 -6.70
N LEU A 19 -21.91 -12.43 -8.01
CA LEU A 19 -23.23 -12.55 -8.66
C LEU A 19 -24.05 -13.70 -8.05
N GLY A 20 -23.47 -14.88 -7.88
CA GLY A 20 -24.20 -16.04 -7.36
C GLY A 20 -24.75 -15.80 -5.95
N PHE A 21 -23.95 -15.20 -5.07
CA PHE A 21 -24.39 -14.79 -3.73
C PHE A 21 -25.48 -13.72 -3.79
N GLY A 22 -25.32 -12.70 -4.65
CA GLY A 22 -26.31 -11.64 -4.83
C GLY A 22 -27.65 -12.15 -5.39
N VAL A 23 -27.62 -13.14 -6.28
CA VAL A 23 -28.82 -13.78 -6.82
C VAL A 23 -29.54 -14.62 -5.76
N LEU A 24 -28.79 -15.38 -4.96
CA LEU A 24 -29.40 -16.32 -4.01
C LEU A 24 -29.98 -15.63 -2.77
N ASN A 25 -29.31 -14.61 -2.23
CA ASN A 25 -29.68 -13.98 -0.97
C ASN A 25 -31.19 -13.59 -0.86
N PRO A 26 -31.79 -12.87 -1.83
CA PRO A 26 -33.19 -12.47 -1.73
C PRO A 26 -34.20 -13.63 -1.86
N ILE A 27 -33.83 -14.73 -2.51
CA ILE A 27 -34.74 -15.86 -2.77
C ILE A 27 -34.51 -17.04 -1.83
N MET A 28 -33.45 -17.01 -1.02
CA MET A 28 -33.11 -18.08 -0.08
C MET A 28 -34.30 -18.47 0.83
N PRO A 29 -35.05 -17.53 1.46
CA PRO A 29 -36.19 -17.91 2.29
C PRO A 29 -37.30 -18.60 1.51
N THR A 30 -37.58 -18.14 0.29
CA THR A 30 -38.58 -18.74 -0.60
C THR A 30 -38.20 -20.17 -0.96
N LEU A 31 -36.94 -20.40 -1.36
CA LEU A 31 -36.45 -21.73 -1.75
C LEU A 31 -36.47 -22.73 -0.59
N VAL A 32 -36.10 -22.29 0.60
CA VAL A 32 -36.14 -23.11 1.82
C VAL A 32 -37.59 -23.44 2.21
N GLY A 33 -38.50 -22.46 2.10
CA GLY A 33 -39.92 -22.62 2.40
C GLY A 33 -40.63 -23.66 1.51
N LEU A 34 -40.21 -23.80 0.24
CA LEU A 34 -40.74 -24.84 -0.66
C LEU A 34 -40.56 -26.27 -0.13
N TYR A 35 -39.58 -26.49 0.76
CA TYR A 35 -39.28 -27.80 1.35
C TYR A 35 -39.58 -27.85 2.85
N GLY A 36 -40.45 -26.96 3.34
CA GLY A 36 -40.89 -26.92 4.74
C GLY A 36 -39.87 -26.36 5.72
N GLY A 37 -38.80 -25.71 5.24
CA GLY A 37 -37.83 -25.07 6.11
C GLY A 37 -38.27 -23.68 6.57
N THR A 38 -37.67 -23.22 7.66
CA THR A 38 -37.95 -21.96 8.34
C THR A 38 -36.74 -21.02 8.26
N ALA A 39 -36.84 -19.85 8.91
CA ALA A 39 -35.71 -18.93 9.06
C ALA A 39 -34.48 -19.59 9.73
N TRP A 40 -34.68 -20.64 10.54
CA TRP A 40 -33.59 -21.42 11.14
C TRP A 40 -32.77 -22.13 10.07
N GLU A 41 -33.40 -22.85 9.15
CA GLU A 41 -32.75 -23.54 8.03
C GLU A 41 -32.04 -22.55 7.09
N VAL A 42 -32.62 -21.37 6.84
CA VAL A 42 -31.96 -20.29 6.10
C VAL A 42 -30.65 -19.87 6.78
N GLY A 43 -30.70 -19.65 8.11
CA GLY A 43 -29.50 -19.34 8.90
C GLY A 43 -28.45 -20.43 8.84
N LEU A 44 -28.85 -21.70 8.95
CA LEU A 44 -27.96 -22.86 8.84
C LEU A 44 -27.31 -22.98 7.46
N LEU A 45 -28.00 -22.61 6.37
CA LEU A 45 -27.39 -22.57 5.04
C LEU A 45 -26.28 -21.51 4.98
N TYR A 46 -26.52 -20.29 5.46
CA TYR A 46 -25.46 -19.26 5.52
C TYR A 46 -24.27 -19.69 6.40
N ALA A 47 -24.54 -20.34 7.52
CA ALA A 47 -23.51 -20.87 8.41
C ALA A 47 -22.70 -22.00 7.73
N THR A 48 -23.37 -22.92 7.03
CA THR A 48 -22.73 -24.04 6.30
C THR A 48 -21.76 -23.51 5.26
N PHE A 49 -22.17 -22.52 4.47
CA PHE A 49 -21.30 -21.90 3.47
C PHE A 49 -20.10 -21.18 4.10
N SER A 50 -20.33 -20.40 5.15
CA SER A 50 -19.28 -19.65 5.84
C SER A 50 -18.24 -20.58 6.49
N LEU A 51 -18.71 -21.68 7.10
CA LEU A 51 -17.86 -22.72 7.67
C LEU A 51 -17.06 -23.44 6.59
N ALA A 52 -17.69 -23.84 5.49
CA ALA A 52 -17.04 -24.50 4.37
C ALA A 52 -15.91 -23.65 3.77
N GLN A 53 -16.18 -22.36 3.56
CA GLN A 53 -15.19 -21.38 3.10
C GLN A 53 -14.04 -21.25 4.11
N PHE A 54 -14.34 -21.07 5.40
CA PHE A 54 -13.32 -20.93 6.43
C PHE A 54 -12.36 -22.14 6.49
N LEU A 55 -12.89 -23.35 6.33
CA LEU A 55 -12.11 -24.58 6.40
C LEU A 55 -11.21 -24.80 5.17
N THR A 56 -11.64 -24.36 3.98
CA THR A 56 -10.99 -24.73 2.71
C THR A 56 -10.20 -23.61 2.04
N LEU A 57 -10.60 -22.35 2.21
CA LEU A 57 -9.99 -21.20 1.52
C LEU A 57 -8.46 -21.14 1.72
N PRO A 58 -7.91 -21.28 2.94
CA PRO A 58 -6.46 -21.24 3.13
C PRO A 58 -5.74 -22.32 2.32
N GLY A 59 -6.30 -23.53 2.30
CA GLY A 59 -5.82 -24.65 1.50
C GLY A 59 -5.90 -24.38 0.00
N ILE A 60 -7.02 -23.82 -0.49
CA ILE A 60 -7.18 -23.48 -1.92
C ILE A 60 -6.13 -22.48 -2.39
N GLY A 61 -5.84 -21.44 -1.61
CA GLY A 61 -4.79 -20.47 -1.95
C GLY A 61 -3.40 -21.10 -2.00
N TYR A 62 -3.11 -22.00 -1.07
CA TYR A 62 -1.85 -22.74 -1.05
C TYR A 62 -1.71 -23.73 -2.22
N LEU A 63 -2.77 -24.47 -2.53
CA LEU A 63 -2.84 -25.34 -3.71
C LEU A 63 -2.67 -24.54 -5.01
N SER A 64 -3.21 -23.33 -5.06
CA SER A 64 -3.03 -22.41 -6.19
C SER A 64 -1.58 -21.96 -6.35
N ASP A 65 -0.87 -21.71 -5.25
CA ASP A 65 0.57 -21.40 -5.28
C ASP A 65 1.41 -22.61 -5.73
N ALA A 66 0.97 -23.85 -5.47
CA ALA A 66 1.72 -25.07 -5.77
C ALA A 66 1.44 -25.66 -7.16
N TYR A 67 0.18 -25.66 -7.60
CA TYR A 67 -0.27 -26.29 -8.84
C TYR A 67 -0.53 -25.30 -9.99
N GLY A 68 -0.60 -24.00 -9.70
CA GLY A 68 -0.84 -22.93 -10.68
C GLY A 68 -2.23 -22.28 -10.54
N ARG A 69 -2.35 -21.03 -11.03
CA ARG A 69 -3.59 -20.23 -10.89
C ARG A 69 -4.70 -20.76 -11.78
N ARG A 70 -4.35 -21.11 -13.01
CA ARG A 70 -5.33 -21.52 -14.03
C ARG A 70 -6.12 -22.75 -13.60
N TRP A 71 -5.42 -23.80 -13.18
CA TRP A 71 -6.07 -25.07 -12.84
C TRP A 71 -6.97 -24.96 -11.62
N MET A 72 -6.49 -24.29 -10.56
CA MET A 72 -7.31 -24.09 -9.37
C MET A 72 -8.54 -23.23 -9.67
N MET A 73 -8.42 -22.20 -10.54
CA MET A 73 -9.57 -21.37 -10.93
C MET A 73 -10.63 -22.21 -11.65
N LEU A 74 -10.23 -23.09 -12.58
CA LEU A 74 -11.15 -23.97 -13.29
C LEU A 74 -11.84 -24.96 -12.35
N ILE A 75 -11.12 -25.52 -11.36
CA ILE A 75 -11.72 -26.40 -10.34
C ILE A 75 -12.77 -25.63 -9.53
N SER A 76 -12.49 -24.39 -9.14
CA SER A 76 -13.46 -23.55 -8.44
C SER A 76 -14.69 -23.20 -9.28
N LEU A 77 -14.51 -22.89 -10.57
CA LEU A 77 -15.63 -22.63 -11.48
C LEU A 77 -16.50 -23.87 -11.70
N LEU A 78 -15.88 -25.06 -11.84
CA LEU A 78 -16.59 -26.33 -11.93
C LEU A 78 -17.37 -26.61 -10.64
N GLY A 79 -16.73 -26.48 -9.48
CA GLY A 79 -17.38 -26.66 -8.19
C GLY A 79 -18.57 -25.73 -7.99
N ALA A 80 -18.41 -24.44 -8.30
CA ALA A 80 -19.51 -23.48 -8.26
C ALA A 80 -20.65 -23.88 -9.21
N SER A 81 -20.35 -24.26 -10.46
CA SER A 81 -21.37 -24.68 -11.43
C SER A 81 -22.19 -25.88 -10.95
N LEU A 82 -21.51 -26.91 -10.41
CA LEU A 82 -22.16 -28.10 -9.87
C LEU A 82 -22.97 -27.77 -8.62
N GLY A 83 -22.41 -26.97 -7.71
CA GLY A 83 -23.06 -26.58 -6.47
C GLY A 83 -24.35 -25.79 -6.71
N TYR A 84 -24.31 -24.76 -7.57
CA TYR A 84 -25.52 -24.00 -7.94
C TYR A 84 -26.54 -24.83 -8.72
N PHE A 85 -26.09 -25.75 -9.58
CA PHE A 85 -26.99 -26.67 -10.28
C PHE A 85 -27.72 -27.60 -9.30
N ILE A 86 -26.99 -28.27 -8.40
CA ILE A 86 -27.55 -29.14 -7.36
C ILE A 86 -28.51 -28.34 -6.47
N PHE A 87 -28.13 -27.13 -6.06
CA PHE A 87 -28.99 -26.24 -5.29
C PHE A 87 -30.29 -25.93 -6.04
N GLY A 88 -30.21 -25.65 -7.34
CA GLY A 88 -31.37 -25.39 -8.21
C GLY A 88 -32.27 -26.61 -8.46
N CYS A 89 -31.72 -27.83 -8.47
CA CYS A 89 -32.50 -29.06 -8.56
C CYS A 89 -33.50 -29.17 -7.40
N GLY A 90 -33.05 -28.83 -6.19
CA GLY A 90 -33.88 -28.84 -5.00
C GLY A 90 -34.46 -30.25 -4.71
N GLY A 91 -35.75 -30.32 -4.36
CA GLY A 91 -36.44 -31.56 -4.01
C GLY A 91 -36.37 -31.93 -2.52
N ALA A 92 -35.36 -31.46 -1.79
CA ALA A 92 -35.28 -31.58 -0.34
C ALA A 92 -34.29 -30.55 0.24
N LEU A 93 -34.46 -30.19 1.52
CA LEU A 93 -33.52 -29.32 2.23
C LEU A 93 -32.08 -29.85 2.16
N ALA A 94 -31.89 -31.16 2.30
CA ALA A 94 -30.57 -31.79 2.22
C ALA A 94 -29.85 -31.53 0.88
N VAL A 95 -30.60 -31.42 -0.22
CA VAL A 95 -30.04 -31.10 -1.55
C VAL A 95 -29.57 -29.65 -1.61
N LEU A 96 -30.32 -28.73 -0.98
CA LEU A 96 -29.89 -27.33 -0.84
C LEU A 96 -28.59 -27.25 -0.02
N PHE A 97 -28.53 -27.94 1.12
CA PHE A 97 -27.30 -28.01 1.93
C PHE A 97 -26.12 -28.60 1.14
N ALA A 98 -26.34 -29.69 0.40
CA ALA A 98 -25.29 -30.33 -0.40
C ALA A 98 -24.76 -29.40 -1.49
N GLY A 99 -25.65 -28.77 -2.28
CA GLY A 99 -25.26 -27.80 -3.30
C GLY A 99 -24.50 -26.62 -2.71
N TRP A 100 -24.99 -26.06 -1.60
CA TRP A 100 -24.40 -24.89 -0.95
C TRP A 100 -23.05 -25.19 -0.29
N LEU A 101 -22.91 -26.39 0.27
CA LEU A 101 -21.65 -26.90 0.80
C LEU A 101 -20.62 -27.04 -0.32
N ILE A 102 -21.00 -27.57 -1.49
CA ILE A 102 -20.10 -27.68 -2.66
C ILE A 102 -19.63 -26.28 -3.11
N VAL A 103 -20.54 -25.30 -3.22
CA VAL A 103 -20.16 -23.92 -3.55
C VAL A 103 -19.15 -23.41 -2.51
N GLY A 104 -19.44 -23.52 -1.22
CA GLY A 104 -18.55 -23.04 -0.16
C GLY A 104 -17.18 -23.71 -0.12
N LEU A 105 -17.11 -25.04 -0.30
CA LEU A 105 -15.86 -25.81 -0.30
C LEU A 105 -14.98 -25.54 -1.52
N THR A 106 -15.55 -25.01 -2.60
CA THR A 106 -14.84 -24.78 -3.87
C THR A 106 -14.67 -23.31 -4.22
N ASP A 107 -15.13 -22.37 -3.38
CA ASP A 107 -15.14 -20.94 -3.66
C ASP A 107 -13.77 -20.27 -3.52
N GLY A 108 -12.85 -20.61 -4.43
CA GLY A 108 -11.55 -19.96 -4.56
C GLY A 108 -11.52 -18.82 -5.58
N THR A 109 -12.62 -18.56 -6.28
CA THR A 109 -12.65 -17.68 -7.46
C THR A 109 -12.21 -16.26 -7.15
N ALA A 110 -12.69 -15.69 -6.03
CA ALA A 110 -12.32 -14.37 -5.57
C ALA A 110 -10.82 -14.28 -5.23
N SER A 111 -10.33 -15.21 -4.40
CA SER A 111 -8.92 -15.28 -3.98
C SER A 111 -7.97 -15.43 -5.18
N MET A 112 -8.30 -16.31 -6.13
CA MET A 112 -7.49 -16.54 -7.32
C MET A 112 -7.53 -15.39 -8.31
N THR A 113 -8.64 -14.65 -8.37
CA THR A 113 -8.74 -13.43 -9.16
C THR A 113 -7.75 -12.39 -8.64
N PHE A 114 -7.72 -12.15 -7.33
CA PHE A 114 -6.72 -11.25 -6.72
C PHE A 114 -5.29 -11.76 -6.90
N ALA A 115 -5.06 -13.07 -6.77
CA ALA A 115 -3.73 -13.65 -6.96
C ALA A 115 -3.25 -13.50 -8.42
N ALA A 116 -4.08 -13.84 -9.41
CA ALA A 116 -3.75 -13.71 -10.82
C ALA A 116 -3.50 -12.24 -11.24
N ILE A 117 -4.25 -11.30 -10.67
CA ILE A 117 -3.96 -9.86 -10.85
C ILE A 117 -2.64 -9.47 -10.18
N ALA A 118 -2.34 -9.97 -8.99
CA ALA A 118 -1.06 -9.71 -8.32
C ALA A 118 0.14 -10.23 -9.12
N ASP A 119 -0.02 -11.39 -9.77
CA ASP A 119 1.00 -12.04 -10.61
C ASP A 119 1.25 -11.28 -11.93
N THR A 120 0.25 -10.55 -12.45
CA THR A 120 0.31 -9.85 -13.75
C THR A 120 0.48 -8.34 -13.64
N THR A 121 0.56 -7.79 -12.43
CA THR A 121 0.67 -6.34 -12.19
C THR A 121 1.86 -6.00 -11.31
N THR A 122 2.47 -4.84 -11.58
CA THR A 122 3.59 -4.36 -10.75
C THR A 122 3.09 -3.94 -9.37
N PRO A 123 3.94 -3.99 -8.32
CA PRO A 123 3.56 -3.58 -6.97
C PRO A 123 2.91 -2.19 -6.91
N GLN A 124 3.38 -1.24 -7.72
CA GLN A 124 2.86 0.13 -7.76
C GLN A 124 1.45 0.22 -8.38
N GLN A 125 1.10 -0.69 -9.29
CA GLN A 125 -0.21 -0.71 -9.96
C GLN A 125 -1.22 -1.63 -9.27
N ARG A 126 -0.77 -2.47 -8.34
CA ARG A 126 -1.56 -3.56 -7.77
C ARG A 126 -2.83 -3.10 -7.07
N THR A 127 -2.73 -2.09 -6.21
CA THR A 127 -3.91 -1.55 -5.51
C THR A 127 -4.95 -0.98 -6.46
N ARG A 128 -4.50 -0.33 -7.56
CA ARG A 128 -5.40 0.13 -8.62
C ARG A 128 -6.05 -1.03 -9.36
N ALA A 129 -5.30 -2.10 -9.64
CA ALA A 129 -5.86 -3.27 -10.29
C ALA A 129 -6.85 -4.03 -9.38
N PHE A 130 -6.54 -4.10 -8.09
CA PHE A 130 -7.44 -4.64 -7.06
C PHE A 130 -8.73 -3.83 -6.94
N SER A 131 -8.66 -2.49 -7.07
CA SER A 131 -9.89 -1.68 -7.05
C SER A 131 -10.82 -2.01 -8.22
N TRP A 132 -10.29 -2.33 -9.41
CA TRP A 132 -11.11 -2.81 -10.54
C TRP A 132 -11.75 -4.18 -10.27
N VAL A 133 -10.99 -5.11 -9.68
CA VAL A 133 -11.52 -6.43 -9.29
C VAL A 133 -12.64 -6.28 -8.27
N SER A 134 -12.39 -5.53 -7.20
CA SER A 134 -13.40 -5.22 -6.18
C SER A 134 -14.63 -4.53 -6.80
N GLY A 135 -14.41 -3.64 -7.78
CA GLY A 135 -15.45 -2.97 -8.57
C GLY A 135 -16.40 -3.95 -9.26
N MET A 136 -15.82 -4.94 -9.93
CA MET A 136 -16.60 -5.98 -10.62
C MET A 136 -17.34 -6.89 -9.63
N MET A 137 -16.73 -7.21 -8.49
CA MET A 137 -17.39 -7.98 -7.43
C MET A 137 -18.58 -7.23 -6.84
N ALA A 138 -18.41 -5.95 -6.52
CA ALA A 138 -19.48 -5.08 -6.03
C ALA A 138 -20.61 -4.98 -7.05
N LEU A 139 -20.28 -4.85 -8.35
CA LEU A 139 -21.27 -4.85 -9.42
C LEU A 139 -22.05 -6.17 -9.50
N GLY A 140 -21.39 -7.32 -9.32
CA GLY A 140 -22.04 -8.63 -9.26
C GLY A 140 -23.06 -8.72 -8.12
N LEU A 141 -22.70 -8.20 -6.94
CA LEU A 141 -23.59 -8.16 -5.78
C LEU A 141 -24.81 -7.26 -6.00
N ILE A 142 -24.67 -6.14 -6.72
CA ILE A 142 -25.76 -5.18 -7.01
C ILE A 142 -26.72 -5.73 -8.07
N ILE A 143 -26.17 -6.32 -9.13
CA ILE A 143 -26.95 -6.85 -10.25
C ILE A 143 -27.70 -8.13 -9.84
N GLY A 144 -27.12 -8.94 -8.93
CA GLY A 144 -27.68 -10.22 -8.50
C GLY A 144 -29.15 -10.18 -8.07
N PRO A 145 -29.55 -9.34 -7.10
CA PRO A 145 -30.94 -9.26 -6.66
C PRO A 145 -31.92 -8.84 -7.75
N VAL A 146 -31.51 -7.95 -8.67
CA VAL A 146 -32.34 -7.52 -9.80
C VAL A 146 -32.61 -8.68 -10.75
N VAL A 147 -31.55 -9.41 -11.11
CA VAL A 147 -31.65 -10.61 -11.95
C VAL A 147 -32.52 -11.68 -11.28
N SER A 148 -32.32 -11.89 -9.98
CA SER A 148 -33.08 -12.84 -9.18
C SER A 148 -34.57 -12.52 -9.10
N GLY A 149 -34.93 -11.25 -8.87
CA GLY A 149 -36.34 -10.83 -8.78
C GLY A 149 -37.11 -11.06 -10.08
N VAL A 150 -36.50 -10.75 -11.23
CA VAL A 150 -37.11 -11.00 -12.55
C VAL A 150 -37.27 -12.50 -12.83
N MET A 151 -36.22 -13.28 -12.57
CA MET A 151 -36.21 -14.72 -12.89
C MET A 151 -37.05 -15.56 -11.93
N SER A 152 -37.06 -15.23 -10.63
CA SER A 152 -37.86 -15.93 -9.63
C SER A 152 -39.36 -15.73 -9.83
N GLY A 153 -39.78 -14.61 -10.43
CA GLY A 153 -41.16 -14.38 -10.86
C GLY A 153 -41.63 -15.34 -11.96
N ILE A 154 -40.70 -15.93 -12.73
CA ILE A 154 -41.01 -16.96 -13.74
C ILE A 154 -41.03 -18.35 -13.08
N HIS A 155 -39.95 -18.70 -12.36
CA HIS A 155 -39.87 -19.94 -11.61
C HIS A 155 -38.87 -19.79 -10.44
N PRO A 156 -39.20 -20.24 -9.21
CA PRO A 156 -38.35 -20.02 -8.03
C PRO A 156 -36.90 -20.47 -8.19
N ASN A 157 -36.67 -21.60 -8.87
CA ASN A 157 -35.33 -22.17 -9.05
C ASN A 157 -34.58 -21.64 -10.29
N LEU A 158 -35.25 -20.91 -11.20
CA LEU A 158 -34.62 -20.41 -12.44
C LEU A 158 -33.35 -19.58 -12.21
N PRO A 159 -33.29 -18.68 -11.21
CA PRO A 159 -32.07 -17.91 -10.94
C PRO A 159 -30.84 -18.79 -10.69
N MET A 160 -31.01 -19.96 -10.04
CA MET A 160 -29.91 -20.88 -9.73
C MET A 160 -29.34 -21.56 -10.98
N TYR A 161 -30.22 -21.98 -11.89
CA TYR A 161 -29.79 -22.55 -13.16
C TYR A 161 -29.05 -21.53 -14.03
N VAL A 162 -29.51 -20.27 -14.05
CA VAL A 162 -28.84 -19.21 -14.80
C VAL A 162 -27.43 -18.94 -14.25
N VAL A 163 -27.29 -18.87 -12.92
CA VAL A 163 -25.96 -18.73 -12.29
C VAL A 163 -25.07 -19.93 -12.61
N ALA A 164 -25.59 -21.16 -12.51
CA ALA A 164 -24.85 -22.38 -12.85
C ALA A 164 -24.36 -22.35 -14.30
N ILE A 165 -25.22 -21.97 -15.26
CA ILE A 165 -24.86 -21.83 -16.68
C ILE A 165 -23.79 -20.75 -16.86
N ALA A 166 -23.89 -19.61 -16.18
CA ALA A 166 -22.87 -18.56 -16.24
C ALA A 166 -21.50 -19.06 -15.76
N PHE A 167 -21.46 -19.87 -14.70
CA PHE A 167 -20.23 -20.54 -14.26
C PHE A 167 -19.71 -21.58 -15.27
N VAL A 168 -20.59 -22.33 -15.95
CA VAL A 168 -20.18 -23.25 -17.04
C VAL A 168 -19.59 -22.47 -18.21
N ILE A 169 -20.20 -21.36 -18.62
CA ILE A 169 -19.66 -20.49 -19.68
C ILE A 169 -18.28 -19.97 -19.28
N ALA A 170 -18.11 -19.52 -18.03
CA ALA A 170 -16.81 -19.11 -17.51
C ALA A 170 -15.80 -20.26 -17.47
N LEU A 171 -16.22 -21.47 -17.09
CA LEU A 171 -15.35 -22.65 -17.09
C LEU A 171 -14.84 -22.96 -18.50
N VAL A 172 -15.72 -22.99 -19.50
CA VAL A 172 -15.37 -23.25 -20.91
C VAL A 172 -14.48 -22.13 -21.44
N TRP A 173 -14.86 -20.87 -21.21
CA TRP A 173 -14.07 -19.72 -21.65
C TRP A 173 -12.67 -19.71 -20.98
N GLY A 174 -12.61 -19.96 -19.68
CA GLY A 174 -11.35 -20.04 -18.93
C GLY A 174 -10.46 -21.17 -19.41
N TYR A 175 -11.05 -22.33 -19.73
CA TYR A 175 -10.30 -23.47 -20.25
C TYR A 175 -9.57 -23.13 -21.55
N PHE A 176 -10.18 -22.38 -22.47
CA PHE A 176 -9.55 -22.00 -23.73
C PHE A 176 -8.74 -20.70 -23.69
N ALA A 177 -9.13 -19.72 -22.87
CA ALA A 177 -8.62 -18.35 -22.96
C ALA A 177 -7.77 -17.89 -21.77
N MET A 178 -7.85 -18.55 -20.60
CA MET A 178 -7.07 -18.15 -19.42
C MET A 178 -5.62 -18.66 -19.54
N PRO A 179 -4.60 -17.79 -19.64
CA PRO A 179 -3.21 -18.23 -19.56
C PRO A 179 -2.85 -18.61 -18.11
N GLU A 180 -1.81 -19.43 -17.95
CA GLU A 180 -1.20 -19.62 -16.64
C GLU A 180 -0.47 -18.33 -16.22
N THR A 181 -0.87 -17.75 -15.09
CA THR A 181 -0.23 -16.53 -14.57
C THR A 181 0.91 -16.84 -13.61
N LEU A 182 0.96 -18.05 -13.03
CA LEU A 182 2.05 -18.49 -12.15
C LEU A 182 2.89 -19.59 -12.82
N PRO A 183 4.04 -19.22 -13.44
CA PRO A 183 4.89 -20.17 -14.15
C PRO A 183 5.52 -21.21 -13.21
N PRO A 184 5.81 -22.43 -13.69
CA PRO A 184 6.34 -23.52 -12.86
C PRO A 184 7.57 -23.17 -12.00
N THR A 185 8.43 -22.27 -12.49
CA THR A 185 9.66 -21.83 -11.81
C THR A 185 9.40 -20.97 -10.57
N GLN A 186 8.21 -20.38 -10.45
CA GLN A 186 7.82 -19.50 -9.34
C GLN A 186 6.88 -20.19 -8.33
N ARG A 187 6.47 -21.43 -8.60
CA ARG A 187 5.53 -22.18 -7.76
C ARG A 187 6.13 -22.54 -6.40
N SER A 188 5.26 -22.62 -5.40
CA SER A 188 5.63 -23.06 -4.07
C SER A 188 5.94 -24.57 -4.04
N PRO A 189 6.68 -25.06 -3.03
CA PRO A 189 6.91 -26.49 -2.86
C PRO A 189 5.61 -27.29 -2.78
N LYS A 190 5.69 -28.59 -3.04
CA LYS A 190 4.53 -29.50 -2.94
C LYS A 190 3.81 -29.32 -1.60
N PRO A 191 2.47 -29.40 -1.62
CA PRO A 191 1.68 -29.07 -0.45
C PRO A 191 1.87 -30.09 0.68
N ASP A 192 2.23 -29.59 1.85
CA ASP A 192 2.14 -30.33 3.11
C ASP A 192 0.69 -30.34 3.61
N PHE A 193 0.19 -31.49 4.06
CA PHE A 193 -1.15 -31.63 4.63
C PHE A 193 -1.36 -30.72 5.85
N ALA A 194 -0.32 -30.47 6.65
CA ALA A 194 -0.41 -29.53 7.76
C ALA A 194 -0.76 -28.11 7.29
N GLN A 195 -0.29 -27.71 6.10
CA GLN A 195 -0.54 -26.40 5.51
C GLN A 195 -1.96 -26.26 4.93
N LEU A 196 -2.75 -27.32 4.86
CA LEU A 196 -4.17 -27.21 4.49
C LEU A 196 -5.05 -26.75 5.67
N ASN A 197 -4.53 -26.82 6.90
CA ASN A 197 -5.27 -26.41 8.09
C ASN A 197 -5.39 -24.87 8.17
N PRO A 198 -6.61 -24.32 8.29
CA PRO A 198 -6.84 -22.88 8.26
C PRO A 198 -6.15 -22.13 9.41
N PHE A 199 -6.06 -22.74 10.59
CA PHE A 199 -5.42 -22.12 11.75
C PHE A 199 -3.91 -21.99 11.56
N THR A 200 -3.26 -23.00 10.97
CA THR A 200 -1.83 -22.96 10.70
C THR A 200 -1.47 -21.88 9.67
N GLN A 201 -2.31 -21.71 8.65
CA GLN A 201 -2.13 -20.69 7.62
C GLN A 201 -2.32 -19.28 8.18
N LEU A 202 -3.39 -19.07 8.95
CA LEU A 202 -3.64 -17.79 9.62
C LEU A 202 -2.51 -17.46 10.58
N GLN A 203 -2.07 -18.43 11.40
CA GLN A 203 -0.95 -18.26 12.31
C GLN A 203 0.32 -17.85 11.57
N ALA A 204 0.65 -18.53 10.46
CA ALA A 204 1.81 -18.18 9.64
C ALA A 204 1.77 -16.72 9.16
N CYS A 205 0.61 -16.23 8.72
CA CYS A 205 0.43 -14.83 8.34
C CYS A 205 0.58 -13.87 9.54
N LEU A 206 0.01 -14.23 10.70
CA LEU A 206 0.05 -13.42 11.92
C LEU A 206 1.46 -13.34 12.56
N THR A 207 2.38 -14.26 12.23
CA THR A 207 3.78 -14.13 12.66
C THR A 207 4.52 -12.96 12.01
N ILE A 208 4.06 -12.48 10.85
CA ILE A 208 4.66 -11.35 10.15
C ILE A 208 4.21 -10.03 10.83
N PRO A 209 5.14 -9.23 11.42
CA PRO A 209 4.76 -8.11 12.29
C PRO A 209 3.92 -7.01 11.64
N GLN A 210 4.08 -6.73 10.34
CA GLN A 210 3.22 -5.77 9.65
C GLN A 210 1.86 -6.39 9.27
N LEU A 211 1.90 -7.63 8.79
CA LEU A 211 0.71 -8.34 8.29
C LEU A 211 -0.32 -8.58 9.39
N ARG A 212 0.12 -8.89 10.63
CA ARG A 212 -0.78 -9.09 11.77
C ARG A 212 -1.69 -7.88 12.03
N TRP A 213 -1.16 -6.67 11.88
CA TRP A 213 -1.90 -5.43 12.11
C TRP A 213 -2.84 -5.13 10.95
N LEU A 214 -2.41 -5.40 9.71
CA LEU A 214 -3.26 -5.26 8.53
C LEU A 214 -4.44 -6.24 8.55
N MET A 215 -4.20 -7.50 8.93
CA MET A 215 -5.25 -8.52 9.07
C MET A 215 -6.22 -8.19 10.20
N LEU A 216 -5.73 -7.68 11.34
CA LEU A 216 -6.58 -7.21 12.43
C LEU A 216 -7.48 -6.05 11.97
N SER A 217 -6.91 -5.07 11.28
CA SER A 217 -7.66 -3.94 10.72
C SER A 217 -8.75 -4.44 9.75
N PHE A 218 -8.38 -5.36 8.85
CA PHE A 218 -9.29 -5.95 7.88
C PHE A 218 -10.44 -6.74 8.53
N LEU A 219 -10.14 -7.52 9.58
CA LEU A 219 -11.15 -8.25 10.36
C LEU A 219 -12.16 -7.28 11.00
N MET A 220 -11.68 -6.27 11.73
CA MET A 220 -12.54 -5.31 12.43
C MET A 220 -13.44 -4.53 11.45
N MET A 221 -12.89 -4.12 10.30
CA MET A 221 -13.63 -3.43 9.24
C MET A 221 -14.74 -4.32 8.65
N ASN A 222 -14.42 -5.58 8.35
CA ASN A 222 -15.42 -6.51 7.80
C ASN A 222 -16.49 -6.90 8.82
N MET A 223 -16.13 -7.08 10.10
CA MET A 223 -17.11 -7.37 11.14
C MET A 223 -18.15 -6.25 11.24
N ALA A 224 -17.72 -4.98 11.31
CA ALA A 224 -18.64 -3.84 11.34
C ALA A 224 -19.60 -3.85 10.13
N MET A 225 -19.09 -4.11 8.92
CA MET A 225 -19.95 -4.21 7.73
C MET A 225 -21.00 -5.32 7.83
N PHE A 226 -20.63 -6.50 8.33
CA PHE A 226 -21.59 -7.58 8.51
C PHE A 226 -22.63 -7.26 9.59
N VAL A 227 -22.29 -6.47 10.62
CA VAL A 227 -23.29 -5.93 11.57
C VAL A 227 -24.32 -5.06 10.85
N LEU A 228 -23.88 -4.14 9.99
CA LEU A 228 -24.79 -3.27 9.23
C LEU A 228 -25.71 -4.10 8.34
N ILE A 229 -25.16 -5.05 7.58
CA ILE A 229 -25.94 -5.89 6.65
C ILE A 229 -26.98 -6.73 7.40
N SER A 230 -26.61 -7.34 8.53
CA SER A 230 -27.52 -8.23 9.26
C SER A 230 -28.57 -7.49 10.08
N ASN A 231 -28.23 -6.33 10.65
CA ASN A 231 -29.04 -5.70 11.70
C ASN A 231 -29.83 -4.47 11.22
N LEU A 232 -29.41 -3.79 10.15
CA LEU A 232 -30.11 -2.62 9.63
C LEU A 232 -31.59 -2.90 9.26
N PRO A 233 -31.94 -4.04 8.63
CA PRO A 233 -33.35 -4.33 8.33
C PRO A 233 -34.22 -4.43 9.58
N ALA A 234 -33.70 -5.04 10.65
CA ALA A 234 -34.42 -5.15 11.92
C ALA A 234 -34.65 -3.77 12.56
N LEU A 235 -33.60 -2.94 12.61
CA LEU A 235 -33.70 -1.58 13.15
C LEU A 235 -34.68 -0.70 12.36
N ALA A 236 -34.62 -0.74 11.03
CA ALA A 236 -35.53 0.04 10.19
C ALA A 236 -36.99 -0.40 10.33
N ASN A 237 -37.22 -1.71 10.48
CA ASN A 237 -38.55 -2.25 10.75
C ASN A 237 -39.05 -1.84 12.15
N GLU A 238 -38.22 -1.90 13.19
CA GLU A 238 -38.62 -1.50 14.54
C GLU A 238 -38.94 -0.01 14.64
N GLN A 239 -38.15 0.86 14.01
CA GLN A 239 -38.37 2.30 14.09
C GLN A 239 -39.49 2.84 13.19
N PHE A 240 -39.70 2.25 12.00
CA PHE A 240 -40.61 2.82 11.01
C PHE A 240 -41.60 1.81 10.40
N ASN A 241 -41.56 0.54 10.81
CA ASN A 241 -42.28 -0.55 10.15
C ASN A 241 -41.99 -0.65 8.65
N TRP A 242 -40.75 -0.34 8.25
CA TRP A 242 -40.35 -0.39 6.85
C TRP A 242 -40.33 -1.84 6.35
N PRO A 243 -41.15 -2.20 5.35
CA PRO A 243 -41.06 -3.50 4.71
C PRO A 243 -39.80 -3.59 3.82
N ALA A 244 -39.42 -4.81 3.44
CA ALA A 244 -38.20 -5.06 2.65
C ALA A 244 -38.04 -4.16 1.39
N PRO A 245 -39.09 -3.82 0.61
CA PRO A 245 -38.95 -2.92 -0.54
C PRO A 245 -38.52 -1.49 -0.20
N GLN A 246 -38.77 -1.01 1.02
CA GLN A 246 -38.33 0.32 1.47
C GLN A 246 -36.89 0.32 1.98
N ILE A 247 -36.39 -0.84 2.44
CA ILE A 247 -35.01 -1.00 2.92
C ILE A 247 -34.05 -1.25 1.76
N ALA A 248 -34.48 -1.99 0.72
CA ALA A 248 -33.66 -2.36 -0.43
C ALA A 248 -32.92 -1.18 -1.12
N PRO A 249 -33.52 0.01 -1.30
CA PRO A 249 -32.83 1.19 -1.86
C PRO A 249 -31.59 1.63 -1.08
N LEU A 250 -31.51 1.39 0.23
CA LEU A 250 -30.33 1.75 1.02
C LEU A 250 -29.11 0.90 0.63
N PHE A 251 -29.29 -0.40 0.46
CA PHE A 251 -28.23 -1.30 0.02
C PHE A 251 -27.84 -1.06 -1.45
N ALA A 252 -28.82 -0.72 -2.29
CA ALA A 252 -28.55 -0.30 -3.67
C ALA A 252 -27.70 0.99 -3.71
N LEU A 253 -28.04 1.98 -2.88
CA LEU A 253 -27.27 3.21 -2.75
C LEU A 253 -25.83 2.92 -2.29
N PHE A 254 -25.64 2.10 -1.25
CA PHE A 254 -24.32 1.64 -0.81
C PHE A 254 -23.53 1.02 -1.97
N GLY A 255 -24.15 0.11 -2.73
CA GLY A 255 -23.50 -0.57 -3.83
C GLY A 255 -23.06 0.39 -4.93
N VAL A 256 -23.94 1.29 -5.37
CA VAL A 256 -23.63 2.28 -6.41
C VAL A 256 -22.46 3.17 -6.00
N ILE A 257 -22.47 3.67 -4.76
CA ILE A 257 -21.38 4.50 -4.22
C ILE A 257 -20.08 3.68 -4.13
N SER A 258 -20.16 2.42 -3.71
CA SER A 258 -18.99 1.55 -3.60
C SER A 258 -18.33 1.28 -4.95
N VAL A 259 -19.13 1.03 -5.99
CA VAL A 259 -18.63 0.86 -7.37
C VAL A 259 -18.00 2.16 -7.87
N PHE A 260 -18.63 3.31 -7.61
CA PHE A 260 -18.07 4.62 -7.94
C PHE A 260 -16.73 4.87 -7.23
N ASP A 261 -16.64 4.55 -5.94
CA ASP A 261 -15.41 4.69 -5.15
C ASP A 261 -14.28 3.84 -5.74
N GLN A 262 -14.56 2.57 -6.05
CA GLN A 262 -13.57 1.61 -6.56
C GLN A 262 -13.08 1.91 -7.98
N ILE A 263 -13.95 2.45 -8.85
CA ILE A 263 -13.63 2.77 -10.25
C ILE A 263 -13.00 4.17 -10.39
N ILE A 264 -13.40 5.14 -9.57
CA ILE A 264 -13.05 6.55 -9.76
C ILE A 264 -12.23 7.10 -8.58
N ILE A 265 -12.76 7.06 -7.36
CA ILE A 265 -12.16 7.74 -6.20
C ILE A 265 -10.82 7.09 -5.84
N ILE A 266 -10.78 5.77 -5.69
CA ILE A 266 -9.57 5.03 -5.29
C ILE A 266 -8.42 5.25 -6.31
N PRO A 267 -8.61 5.03 -7.63
CA PRO A 267 -7.55 5.30 -8.60
C PRO A 267 -7.08 6.76 -8.64
N TRP A 268 -7.96 7.72 -8.30
CA TRP A 268 -7.63 9.15 -8.26
C TRP A 268 -6.87 9.56 -6.99
N LEU A 269 -7.23 9.02 -5.82
CA LEU A 269 -6.58 9.30 -4.54
C LEU A 269 -5.25 8.57 -4.38
N LEU A 270 -5.13 7.34 -4.89
CA LEU A 270 -3.97 6.47 -4.72
C LEU A 270 -2.62 7.16 -5.01
N PRO A 271 -2.38 7.83 -6.15
CA PRO A 271 -1.10 8.47 -6.42
C PRO A 271 -0.80 9.67 -5.50
N LYS A 272 -1.81 10.26 -4.85
CA LYS A 272 -1.65 11.43 -3.98
C LYS A 272 -1.46 11.05 -2.52
N TRP A 273 -2.21 10.06 -2.04
CA TRP A 273 -2.33 9.74 -0.62
C TRP A 273 -1.55 8.48 -0.24
N GLY A 274 -1.37 7.54 -1.18
CA GLY A 274 -0.82 6.22 -0.89
C GLY A 274 -1.78 5.36 -0.05
N GLU A 275 -1.53 4.04 -0.01
CA GLU A 275 -2.50 3.10 0.59
C GLU A 275 -2.69 3.30 2.09
N VAL A 276 -1.63 3.60 2.85
CA VAL A 276 -1.72 3.75 4.31
C VAL A 276 -2.68 4.87 4.68
N ARG A 277 -2.58 6.03 4.02
CA ARG A 277 -3.46 7.16 4.31
C ARG A 277 -4.88 6.88 3.86
N MET A 278 -5.06 6.23 2.71
CA MET A 278 -6.38 5.83 2.24
C MET A 278 -7.05 4.83 3.19
N ALA A 279 -6.32 3.80 3.64
CA ALA A 279 -6.79 2.83 4.61
C ALA A 279 -7.21 3.49 5.93
N PHE A 280 -6.37 4.39 6.45
CA PHE A 280 -6.63 5.12 7.69
C PHE A 280 -7.82 6.08 7.55
N SER A 281 -7.87 6.90 6.50
CA SER A 281 -8.96 7.83 6.25
C SER A 281 -10.28 7.11 5.97
N GLY A 282 -10.25 6.01 5.21
CA GLY A 282 -11.42 5.16 4.98
C GLY A 282 -11.97 4.61 6.28
N ALA A 283 -11.11 4.07 7.16
CA ALA A 283 -11.53 3.61 8.48
C ALA A 283 -12.16 4.73 9.31
N LEU A 284 -11.60 5.95 9.34
CA LEU A 284 -12.22 7.07 10.06
C LEU A 284 -13.59 7.47 9.50
N ILE A 285 -13.74 7.50 8.18
CA ILE A 285 -15.02 7.79 7.51
C ILE A 285 -16.05 6.71 7.88
N THR A 286 -15.67 5.43 7.83
CA THR A 286 -16.56 4.33 8.22
C THR A 286 -16.91 4.42 9.71
N GLY A 287 -15.96 4.73 10.58
CA GLY A 287 -16.22 4.90 12.02
C GLY A 287 -17.24 6.01 12.30
N LEU A 288 -17.10 7.16 11.62
CA LEU A 288 -18.11 8.22 11.67
C LEU A 288 -19.47 7.74 11.17
N ALA A 289 -19.49 6.97 10.08
CA ALA A 289 -20.71 6.43 9.52
C ALA A 289 -21.45 5.51 10.50
N PHE A 290 -20.75 4.60 11.20
CA PHE A 290 -21.35 3.75 12.23
C PHE A 290 -21.83 4.54 13.45
N SER A 291 -21.12 5.59 13.85
CA SER A 291 -21.62 6.51 14.88
C SER A 291 -22.93 7.18 14.45
N LEU A 292 -23.06 7.57 13.17
CA LEU A 292 -24.31 8.09 12.65
C LEU A 292 -25.42 7.03 12.60
N SER A 293 -25.10 5.77 12.26
CA SER A 293 -26.08 4.68 12.34
C SER A 293 -26.57 4.43 13.78
N ALA A 294 -25.69 4.60 14.78
CA ALA A 294 -26.07 4.56 16.18
C ALA A 294 -26.97 5.74 16.58
N VAL A 295 -26.65 6.96 16.11
CA VAL A 295 -27.51 8.15 16.30
C VAL A 295 -28.86 7.97 15.63
N PHE A 296 -28.91 7.36 14.44
CA PHE A 296 -30.16 7.00 13.79
C PHE A 296 -30.99 6.04 14.66
N ALA A 297 -30.37 5.02 15.24
CA ALA A 297 -31.03 4.08 16.14
C ALA A 297 -31.68 4.74 17.38
N ILE A 298 -31.23 5.94 17.76
CA ILE A 298 -31.82 6.73 18.85
C ILE A 298 -32.85 7.75 18.33
N THR A 299 -32.56 8.42 17.21
CA THR A 299 -33.30 9.61 16.76
C THR A 299 -34.42 9.32 15.77
N GLY A 300 -34.37 8.20 15.05
CA GLY A 300 -35.28 7.97 13.93
C GLY A 300 -35.14 8.99 12.81
N SER A 301 -33.96 9.61 12.63
CA SER A 301 -33.76 10.53 11.53
C SER A 301 -33.35 9.80 10.25
N VAL A 302 -34.27 9.75 9.27
CA VAL A 302 -34.01 9.18 7.95
C VAL A 302 -32.83 9.86 7.25
N ILE A 303 -32.64 11.17 7.43
CA ILE A 303 -31.50 11.91 6.86
C ILE A 303 -30.18 11.39 7.43
N VAL A 304 -30.13 11.12 8.74
CA VAL A 304 -28.95 10.54 9.40
C VAL A 304 -28.67 9.14 8.87
N LEU A 305 -29.71 8.33 8.65
CA LEU A 305 -29.57 7.01 8.02
C LEU A 305 -28.94 7.10 6.63
N TYR A 306 -29.52 7.89 5.71
CA TYR A 306 -28.97 8.04 4.36
C TYR A 306 -27.54 8.59 4.37
N THR A 307 -27.25 9.55 5.23
CA THR A 307 -25.90 10.09 5.40
C THR A 307 -24.93 8.99 5.87
N SER A 308 -25.34 8.15 6.83
CA SER A 308 -24.52 7.03 7.28
C SER A 308 -24.24 6.03 6.16
N ILE A 309 -25.23 5.69 5.34
CA ILE A 309 -25.06 4.75 4.21
C ILE A 309 -24.11 5.31 3.14
N VAL A 310 -24.21 6.62 2.84
CA VAL A 310 -23.28 7.29 1.90
C VAL A 310 -21.85 7.23 2.43
N LEU A 311 -21.65 7.55 3.72
CA LEU A 311 -20.32 7.53 4.31
C LEU A 311 -19.75 6.11 4.41
N VAL A 312 -20.56 5.10 4.74
CA VAL A 312 -20.13 3.69 4.69
C VAL A 312 -19.72 3.31 3.26
N GLY A 313 -20.50 3.69 2.25
CA GLY A 313 -20.22 3.42 0.84
C GLY A 313 -18.93 4.03 0.31
N ILE A 314 -18.42 5.10 0.94
CA ILE A 314 -17.12 5.70 0.61
C ILE A 314 -16.02 5.13 1.50
N GLY A 315 -16.22 5.11 2.82
CA GLY A 315 -15.19 4.77 3.79
C GLY A 315 -14.77 3.30 3.71
N GLN A 316 -15.74 2.39 3.60
CA GLN A 316 -15.47 0.96 3.63
C GLN A 316 -14.66 0.50 2.41
N PRO A 317 -15.06 0.76 1.16
CA PRO A 317 -14.32 0.26 0.00
C PRO A 317 -12.93 0.91 -0.13
N LEU A 318 -12.82 2.19 0.26
CA LEU A 318 -11.56 2.93 0.35
C LEU A 318 -10.59 2.26 1.33
N ALA A 319 -11.07 1.85 2.51
CA ALA A 319 -10.28 1.14 3.50
C ALA A 319 -9.92 -0.27 3.06
N GLU A 320 -10.91 -1.06 2.67
CA GLU A 320 -10.80 -2.48 2.36
C GLU A 320 -9.83 -2.73 1.20
N THR A 321 -10.00 -2.02 0.09
CA THR A 321 -9.14 -2.17 -1.09
C THR A 321 -7.68 -1.76 -0.78
N SER A 322 -7.50 -0.71 0.01
CA SER A 322 -6.18 -0.24 0.41
C SER A 322 -5.48 -1.25 1.34
N LEU A 323 -6.22 -1.88 2.25
CA LEU A 323 -5.72 -2.95 3.11
C LEU A 323 -5.29 -4.18 2.30
N ILE A 324 -6.09 -4.62 1.33
CA ILE A 324 -5.73 -5.73 0.42
C ILE A 324 -4.44 -5.40 -0.34
N GLY A 325 -4.32 -4.17 -0.86
CA GLY A 325 -3.11 -3.68 -1.52
C GLY A 325 -1.87 -3.71 -0.62
N LEU A 326 -1.99 -3.21 0.63
CA LEU A 326 -0.91 -3.23 1.62
C LEU A 326 -0.47 -4.65 1.99
N MET A 327 -1.43 -5.56 2.24
CA MET A 327 -1.13 -6.95 2.58
C MET A 327 -0.38 -7.65 1.45
N SER A 328 -0.84 -7.45 0.21
CA SER A 328 -0.18 -8.02 -0.96
C SER A 328 1.24 -7.46 -1.19
N LYS A 329 1.52 -6.20 -0.85
CA LYS A 329 2.88 -5.61 -0.93
C LYS A 329 3.81 -6.07 0.20
N THR A 330 3.25 -6.44 1.34
CA THR A 330 4.02 -6.86 2.52
C THR A 330 4.71 -8.20 2.30
N VAL A 331 4.20 -9.01 1.38
CA VAL A 331 4.68 -10.36 1.10
C VAL A 331 5.30 -10.48 -0.29
N GLY A 332 6.25 -11.41 -0.43
CA GLY A 332 6.86 -11.71 -1.72
C GLY A 332 5.88 -12.35 -2.72
N GLU A 333 6.29 -12.41 -3.98
CA GLU A 333 5.48 -12.96 -5.10
C GLU A 333 5.10 -14.44 -4.89
N LYS A 334 5.93 -15.22 -4.17
CA LYS A 334 5.74 -16.67 -3.98
C LYS A 334 4.57 -17.09 -3.08
N ILE A 335 3.98 -16.17 -2.31
CA ILE A 335 2.92 -16.49 -1.33
C ILE A 335 1.67 -15.61 -1.51
N GLN A 336 1.46 -15.07 -2.72
CA GLN A 336 0.32 -14.20 -3.01
C GLN A 336 -1.03 -14.93 -2.94
N GLY A 337 -1.11 -16.18 -3.41
CA GLY A 337 -2.35 -16.98 -3.36
C GLY A 337 -2.76 -17.27 -1.93
N ARG A 338 -1.80 -17.70 -1.11
CA ARG A 338 -1.98 -17.84 0.34
C ARG A 338 -2.48 -16.58 1.02
N ILE A 339 -1.93 -15.41 0.71
CA ILE A 339 -2.35 -14.17 1.37
C ILE A 339 -3.77 -13.78 0.98
N ASN A 340 -4.09 -13.82 -0.32
CA ASN A 340 -5.44 -13.50 -0.78
C ASN A 340 -6.47 -14.50 -0.27
N SER A 341 -6.13 -15.79 -0.10
CA SER A 341 -7.05 -16.74 0.51
C SER A 341 -7.23 -16.54 2.02
N ASN A 342 -6.18 -16.16 2.74
CA ASN A 342 -6.29 -15.81 4.16
C ASN A 342 -7.13 -14.55 4.38
N ILE A 343 -7.07 -13.56 3.47
CA ILE A 343 -7.97 -12.39 3.47
C ILE A 343 -9.44 -12.85 3.41
N GLN A 344 -9.78 -13.73 2.46
CA GLN A 344 -11.12 -14.28 2.35
C GLN A 344 -11.52 -15.12 3.57
N THR A 345 -10.57 -15.83 4.18
CA THR A 345 -10.80 -16.62 5.40
C THR A 345 -11.14 -15.73 6.60
N VAL A 346 -10.44 -14.61 6.75
CA VAL A 346 -10.75 -13.59 7.76
C VAL A 346 -12.13 -12.98 7.51
N GLN A 347 -12.51 -12.74 6.25
CA GLN A 347 -13.84 -12.26 5.90
C GLN A 347 -14.95 -13.28 6.21
N ALA A 348 -14.72 -14.57 5.95
CA ALA A 348 -15.65 -15.65 6.32
C ALA A 348 -15.83 -15.73 7.85
N LEU A 349 -14.73 -15.61 8.60
CA LEU A 349 -14.78 -15.55 10.07
C LEU A 349 -15.59 -14.34 10.56
N ALA A 350 -15.39 -13.16 9.96
CA ALA A 350 -16.16 -11.96 10.28
C ALA A 350 -17.67 -12.17 10.03
N ARG A 351 -18.02 -12.77 8.90
CA ARG A 351 -19.41 -13.09 8.51
C ARG A 351 -20.09 -14.05 9.48
N MET A 352 -19.33 -14.99 10.04
CA MET A 352 -19.85 -15.96 11.01
C MET A 352 -20.09 -15.33 12.39
N ILE A 353 -19.17 -14.48 12.86
CA ILE A 353 -19.21 -13.94 14.24
C ILE A 353 -20.09 -12.68 14.33
N ALA A 354 -20.00 -11.77 13.36
CA ALA A 354 -20.59 -10.45 13.47
C ALA A 354 -22.13 -10.44 13.62
N PRO A 355 -22.93 -11.21 12.85
CA PRO A 355 -24.38 -11.23 13.02
C PRO A 355 -24.82 -11.79 14.37
N LEU A 356 -24.12 -12.79 14.91
CA LEU A 356 -24.40 -13.37 16.22
C LEU A 356 -24.16 -12.34 17.34
N LEU A 357 -23.03 -11.64 17.27
CA LEU A 357 -22.69 -10.59 18.22
C LEU A 357 -23.66 -9.40 18.11
N ALA A 358 -23.99 -8.98 16.89
CA ALA A 358 -24.94 -7.90 16.65
C ALA A 358 -26.33 -8.22 17.20
N GLY A 359 -26.87 -9.40 16.90
CA GLY A 359 -28.17 -9.84 17.39
C GLY A 359 -28.21 -9.92 18.91
N TRP A 360 -27.16 -10.46 19.54
CA TRP A 360 -27.05 -10.51 20.99
C TRP A 360 -27.04 -9.11 21.63
N LEU A 361 -26.21 -8.20 21.10
CA LEU A 361 -26.13 -6.80 21.58
C LEU A 361 -27.46 -6.06 21.39
N TYR A 362 -28.12 -6.26 20.24
CA TYR A 362 -29.39 -5.63 19.90
C TYR A 362 -30.50 -6.04 20.87
N GLN A 363 -30.62 -7.35 21.15
CA GLN A 363 -31.69 -7.90 21.97
C GLN A 363 -31.47 -7.68 23.48
N ASN A 364 -30.22 -7.78 23.96
CA ASN A 364 -29.94 -7.81 25.40
C ASN A 364 -29.47 -6.47 25.99
N ILE A 365 -29.05 -5.52 25.15
CA ILE A 365 -28.55 -4.22 25.62
C ILE A 365 -29.43 -3.09 25.07
N SER A 366 -29.34 -2.81 23.77
CA SER A 366 -30.18 -1.82 23.10
C SER A 366 -30.02 -1.86 21.56
N PRO A 367 -31.00 -1.36 20.79
CA PRO A 367 -30.94 -1.30 19.33
C PRO A 367 -29.74 -0.53 18.74
N ASP A 368 -29.22 0.46 19.45
CA ASP A 368 -28.08 1.30 19.02
C ASP A 368 -26.70 0.70 19.37
N THR A 369 -26.64 -0.18 20.37
CA THR A 369 -25.38 -0.77 20.87
C THR A 369 -24.53 -1.47 19.78
N PRO A 370 -25.10 -2.26 18.84
CA PRO A 370 -24.31 -2.88 17.78
C PRO A 370 -23.51 -1.88 16.93
N TYR A 371 -24.06 -0.68 16.72
CA TYR A 371 -23.45 0.36 15.91
C TYR A 371 -22.38 1.15 16.68
N TRP A 372 -22.62 1.46 17.95
CA TRP A 372 -21.58 2.05 18.83
C TRP A 372 -20.39 1.11 19.01
N PHE A 373 -20.67 -0.19 19.22
CA PHE A 373 -19.63 -1.20 19.32
C PHE A 373 -18.82 -1.27 18.01
N SER A 374 -19.49 -1.28 16.86
CA SER A 374 -18.83 -1.24 15.54
C SER A 374 -17.98 0.02 15.36
N ALA A 375 -18.46 1.20 15.76
CA ALA A 375 -17.66 2.42 15.72
C ALA A 375 -16.37 2.32 16.55
N ALA A 376 -16.45 1.74 17.75
CA ALA A 376 -15.28 1.49 18.59
C ALA A 376 -14.31 0.45 17.96
N GLN A 377 -14.83 -0.62 17.37
CA GLN A 377 -14.01 -1.61 16.63
C GLN A 377 -13.26 -0.96 15.45
N ILE A 378 -13.89 -0.01 14.77
CA ILE A 378 -13.26 0.69 13.63
C ILE A 378 -12.13 1.62 14.10
N LEU A 379 -12.21 2.21 15.30
CA LEU A 379 -11.08 2.95 15.88
C LEU A 379 -9.88 2.02 16.11
N VAL A 380 -10.10 0.79 16.60
CA VAL A 380 -9.06 -0.23 16.70
C VAL A 380 -8.48 -0.55 15.32
N ALA A 381 -9.34 -0.66 14.29
CA ALA A 381 -8.90 -0.89 12.92
C ALA A 381 -7.99 0.24 12.42
N ALA A 382 -8.34 1.51 12.68
CA ALA A 382 -7.54 2.68 12.29
C ALA A 382 -6.19 2.73 13.00
N VAL A 383 -6.14 2.42 14.30
CA VAL A 383 -4.88 2.31 15.05
C VAL A 383 -4.02 1.18 14.50
N ALA A 384 -4.60 0.01 14.19
CA ALA A 384 -3.89 -1.11 13.61
C ALA A 384 -3.26 -0.75 12.25
N VAL A 385 -3.94 0.03 11.39
CA VAL A 385 -3.32 0.56 10.15
C VAL A 385 -2.05 1.35 10.47
N GLN A 386 -2.07 2.25 11.46
CA GLN A 386 -0.87 3.03 11.80
C GLN A 386 0.27 2.17 12.36
N LEU A 387 -0.06 1.14 13.15
CA LEU A 387 0.92 0.20 13.70
C LEU A 387 1.54 -0.72 12.64
N SER A 388 0.86 -0.92 11.51
CA SER A 388 1.38 -1.71 10.38
C SER A 388 2.52 -1.01 9.63
N VAL A 389 2.63 0.32 9.72
CA VAL A 389 3.70 1.08 9.06
C VAL A 389 5.02 0.81 9.79
N PRO A 390 6.04 0.21 9.13
CA PRO A 390 7.31 -0.03 9.78
C PRO A 390 7.92 1.30 10.22
N LYS A 391 7.96 1.55 11.53
CA LYS A 391 8.76 2.60 12.15
C LYS A 391 10.23 2.14 12.15
N SER A 392 10.87 2.01 11.00
CA SER A 392 12.32 1.91 10.98
C SER A 392 12.89 3.32 11.02
N ALA A 393 12.84 4.03 12.14
CA ALA A 393 13.64 5.26 12.23
C ALA A 393 15.10 4.88 11.97
N THR A 394 15.77 5.51 11.01
CA THR A 394 17.21 5.29 10.82
C THR A 394 17.93 5.48 12.16
N SER A 395 18.64 4.45 12.64
CA SER A 395 19.39 4.57 13.89
C SER A 395 20.34 5.73 13.77
N THR A 396 20.20 6.72 14.65
CA THR A 396 21.09 7.89 14.65
C THR A 396 22.33 7.72 15.52
N GLN A 397 22.53 6.53 16.11
CA GLN A 397 23.63 6.23 17.03
C GLN A 397 24.30 4.91 16.65
N GLY A 398 25.56 4.74 17.05
CA GLY A 398 26.32 3.50 16.85
C GLY A 398 26.71 3.21 15.41
N ASN A 399 26.67 4.21 14.52
CA ASN A 399 27.07 4.07 13.13
C ASN A 399 28.54 4.46 12.92
N THR A 400 29.11 3.97 11.81
CA THR A 400 30.36 4.49 11.26
C THR A 400 30.04 5.32 10.01
N VAL A 401 30.28 6.63 10.10
CA VAL A 401 29.83 7.63 9.14
C VAL A 401 31.02 8.21 8.40
N LEU A 402 31.02 8.12 7.07
CA LEU A 402 32.01 8.75 6.21
C LEU A 402 31.41 10.00 5.56
N ILE A 403 32.00 11.17 5.82
CA ILE A 403 31.54 12.47 5.29
C ILE A 403 32.62 13.07 4.40
N THR A 404 32.28 13.26 3.12
CA THR A 404 33.16 13.95 2.18
C THR A 404 33.07 15.47 2.34
N GLY A 405 34.21 16.18 2.26
CA GLY A 405 34.26 17.62 2.44
C GLY A 405 33.93 18.07 3.87
N GLY A 406 34.30 17.26 4.87
CA GLY A 406 33.94 17.48 6.28
C GLY A 406 34.77 18.53 7.02
N SER A 407 35.72 19.20 6.35
CA SER A 407 36.63 20.16 6.98
C SER A 407 36.04 21.56 7.18
N SER A 408 34.86 21.86 6.61
CA SER A 408 34.20 23.18 6.76
C SER A 408 32.71 23.13 6.39
N GLY A 409 31.97 24.22 6.67
CA GLY A 409 30.60 24.42 6.19
C GLY A 409 29.64 23.29 6.58
N ILE A 410 28.80 22.86 5.62
CA ILE A 410 27.79 21.81 5.81
C ILE A 410 28.41 20.51 6.34
N GLY A 411 29.53 20.08 5.75
CA GLY A 411 30.17 18.82 6.12
C GLY A 411 30.65 18.80 7.57
N LEU A 412 31.21 19.92 8.06
CA LEU A 412 31.65 20.05 9.45
C LEU A 412 30.46 20.07 10.43
N ALA A 413 29.37 20.75 10.07
CA ALA A 413 28.17 20.80 10.89
C ALA A 413 27.50 19.41 11.01
N LEU A 414 27.43 18.66 9.90
CA LEU A 414 26.97 17.27 9.90
C LEU A 414 27.90 16.38 10.73
N ALA A 415 29.22 16.52 10.58
CA ALA A 415 30.18 15.75 11.36
C ALA A 415 30.02 15.95 12.87
N ARG A 416 29.83 17.22 13.31
CA ARG A 416 29.56 17.55 14.71
C ARG A 416 28.28 16.87 15.21
N LYS A 417 27.19 16.91 14.43
CA LYS A 417 25.91 16.28 14.79
C LYS A 417 26.02 14.76 14.93
N PHE A 418 26.66 14.09 13.98
CA PHE A 418 26.85 12.64 14.07
C PHE A 418 27.78 12.26 15.24
N LEU A 419 28.83 13.03 15.50
CA LEU A 419 29.74 12.77 16.62
C LEU A 419 29.03 12.95 17.97
N GLN A 420 28.23 14.01 18.12
CA GLN A 420 27.39 14.24 19.31
C GLN A 420 26.36 13.13 19.55
N ALA A 421 25.96 12.42 18.50
CA ALA A 421 25.02 11.31 18.57
C ALA A 421 25.72 9.94 18.74
N HIS A 422 26.94 9.90 19.29
CA HIS A 422 27.68 8.67 19.60
C HIS A 422 27.92 7.78 18.36
N ASN A 423 28.34 8.40 17.25
CA ASN A 423 28.78 7.68 16.05
C ASN A 423 30.29 7.82 15.88
N THR A 424 30.91 6.85 15.21
CA THR A 424 32.28 6.98 14.71
C THR A 424 32.24 7.81 13.42
N VAL A 425 32.83 9.00 13.44
CA VAL A 425 32.76 9.94 12.30
C VAL A 425 34.12 10.07 11.64
N ILE A 426 34.15 9.79 10.34
CA ILE A 426 35.31 9.95 9.45
C ILE A 426 35.01 11.10 8.51
N ILE A 427 35.90 12.10 8.46
CA ILE A 427 35.84 13.18 7.48
C ILE A 427 37.00 13.10 6.52
N THR A 428 36.74 13.44 5.26
CA THR A 428 37.78 13.53 4.24
C THR A 428 37.80 14.89 3.53
N GLY A 429 38.99 15.30 3.10
CA GLY A 429 39.25 16.54 2.37
C GLY A 429 40.69 16.59 1.85
N ARG A 430 40.96 17.58 0.99
CA ARG A 430 42.29 17.76 0.36
C ARG A 430 43.28 18.53 1.23
N ASP A 431 42.77 19.38 2.12
CA ASP A 431 43.58 20.27 2.94
C ASP A 431 43.88 19.61 4.31
N GLY A 432 45.06 19.02 4.42
CA GLY A 432 45.51 18.37 5.65
C GLY A 432 45.61 19.31 6.86
N LYS A 433 45.88 20.61 6.64
CA LYS A 433 45.96 21.59 7.74
C LYS A 433 44.58 21.85 8.33
N LYS A 434 43.57 22.10 7.48
CA LYS A 434 42.18 22.26 7.94
C LYS A 434 41.62 21.01 8.63
N LEU A 435 41.97 19.83 8.12
CA LEU A 435 41.60 18.57 8.78
C LEU A 435 42.23 18.46 10.17
N ALA A 436 43.51 18.81 10.32
CA ALA A 436 44.17 18.82 11.62
C ALA A 436 43.54 19.84 12.59
N GLU A 437 43.12 21.01 12.11
CA GLU A 437 42.36 21.99 12.92
C GLU A 437 41.02 21.43 13.37
N VAL A 438 40.27 20.78 12.48
CA VAL A 438 39.00 20.13 12.85
C VAL A 438 39.22 19.02 13.88
N LYS A 439 40.30 18.24 13.76
CA LYS A 439 40.64 17.22 14.75
C LYS A 439 40.94 17.82 16.14
N LYS A 440 41.55 19.00 16.20
CA LYS A 440 41.72 19.74 17.47
C LYS A 440 40.39 20.20 18.05
N LEU A 441 39.47 20.66 17.19
CA LEU A 441 38.13 21.11 17.60
C LEU A 441 37.19 19.95 18.01
N LEU A 442 37.37 18.78 17.41
CA LEU A 442 36.55 17.58 17.60
C LEU A 442 37.46 16.36 17.82
N PRO A 443 38.01 16.16 19.03
CA PRO A 443 39.04 15.13 19.28
C PRO A 443 38.65 13.69 18.91
N GLY A 444 37.36 13.37 18.94
CA GLY A 444 36.83 12.04 18.58
C GLY A 444 36.65 11.82 17.07
N ILE A 445 36.96 12.80 16.22
CA ILE A 445 36.80 12.68 14.77
C ILE A 445 38.03 12.01 14.12
N ILE A 446 37.75 11.15 13.13
CA ILE A 446 38.79 10.56 12.29
C ILE A 446 38.92 11.43 11.04
N THR A 447 40.16 11.78 10.68
CA THR A 447 40.45 12.63 9.53
C THR A 447 41.30 11.89 8.51
N GLU A 448 40.88 11.91 7.24
CA GLU A 448 41.60 11.28 6.14
C GLU A 448 41.87 12.31 5.03
N VAL A 449 43.13 12.47 4.63
CA VAL A 449 43.46 13.31 3.47
C VAL A 449 43.21 12.49 2.20
N ALA A 450 42.26 12.92 1.39
CA ALA A 450 42.00 12.30 0.09
C ALA A 450 41.52 13.34 -0.93
N ASP A 451 42.04 13.26 -2.16
CA ASP A 451 41.48 13.98 -3.28
C ASP A 451 40.42 13.11 -3.97
N LEU A 452 39.16 13.50 -3.81
CA LEU A 452 38.04 12.73 -4.36
C LEU A 452 38.00 12.69 -5.89
N ARG A 453 38.80 13.53 -6.56
CA ARG A 453 38.96 13.52 -8.02
C ARG A 453 39.83 12.35 -8.50
N ASP A 454 40.59 11.73 -7.60
CA ASP A 454 41.44 10.57 -7.87
C ASP A 454 40.73 9.26 -7.46
N LEU A 455 40.53 8.38 -8.44
CA LEU A 455 39.90 7.07 -8.24
C LEU A 455 40.70 6.18 -7.29
N ASN A 456 42.04 6.26 -7.29
CA ASN A 456 42.88 5.47 -6.40
C ASN A 456 42.65 5.88 -4.94
N ALA A 457 42.54 7.19 -4.68
CA ALA A 457 42.20 7.71 -3.36
C ALA A 457 40.81 7.22 -2.89
N LEU A 458 39.80 7.20 -3.78
CA LEU A 458 38.48 6.63 -3.45
C LEU A 458 38.55 5.14 -3.09
N GLN A 459 39.29 4.35 -3.86
CA GLN A 459 39.48 2.92 -3.60
C GLN A 459 40.21 2.67 -2.27
N GLN A 460 41.22 3.48 -1.94
CA GLN A 460 41.93 3.40 -0.66
C GLN A 460 41.01 3.76 0.51
N LEU A 461 40.17 4.79 0.36
CA LEU A 461 39.19 5.19 1.36
C LEU A 461 38.22 4.03 1.68
N VAL A 462 37.74 3.34 0.64
CA VAL A 462 36.86 2.17 0.78
C VAL A 462 37.54 1.01 1.50
N LYS A 463 38.79 0.70 1.13
CA LYS A 463 39.56 -0.38 1.74
C LYS A 463 39.89 -0.10 3.21
N ARG A 464 40.20 1.15 3.56
CA ARG A 464 40.62 1.55 4.91
C ARG A 464 39.48 1.54 5.93
N TYR A 465 38.25 1.77 5.48
CA TYR A 465 37.09 1.92 6.37
C TYR A 465 35.96 0.91 6.05
N PRO A 466 36.20 -0.41 6.21
CA PRO A 466 35.22 -1.45 5.85
C PRO A 466 33.98 -1.50 6.76
N ASN A 467 33.99 -0.76 7.85
CA ASN A 467 32.88 -0.69 8.81
C ASN A 467 31.92 0.47 8.55
N VAL A 468 32.20 1.33 7.57
CA VAL A 468 31.28 2.39 7.16
C VAL A 468 29.93 1.78 6.79
N ASN A 469 28.87 2.30 7.41
CA ASN A 469 27.50 1.99 7.06
C ASN A 469 26.71 3.23 6.63
N ILE A 470 27.19 4.44 6.93
CA ILE A 470 26.59 5.69 6.44
C ILE A 470 27.60 6.45 5.59
N LEU A 471 27.28 6.66 4.31
CA LEU A 471 28.04 7.50 3.39
C LEU A 471 27.34 8.85 3.19
N ILE A 472 28.03 9.96 3.42
CA ILE A 472 27.54 11.32 3.14
C ILE A 472 28.41 11.97 2.07
N ASN A 473 27.86 12.06 0.86
CA ASN A 473 28.45 12.76 -0.28
C ASN A 473 28.11 14.25 -0.20
N ASN A 474 28.94 14.99 0.55
CA ASN A 474 28.79 16.42 0.78
C ASN A 474 29.84 17.27 0.05
N ALA A 475 31.00 16.73 -0.29
CA ALA A 475 32.03 17.49 -0.98
C ALA A 475 31.48 18.15 -2.25
N GLY A 476 31.85 19.41 -2.45
CA GLY A 476 31.47 20.13 -3.65
C GLY A 476 32.24 21.42 -3.81
N MET A 477 32.14 21.98 -5.01
CA MET A 477 32.71 23.27 -5.39
C MET A 477 31.82 23.95 -6.43
N GLN A 478 31.92 25.27 -6.51
CA GLN A 478 31.17 26.08 -7.47
C GLN A 478 32.02 27.25 -7.94
N TYR A 479 32.27 27.28 -9.24
CA TYR A 479 32.80 28.45 -9.93
C TYR A 479 31.67 29.31 -10.50
N ASN A 480 31.90 30.61 -10.58
CA ASN A 480 31.03 31.51 -11.33
C ASN A 480 31.79 31.94 -12.59
N TYR A 481 31.23 31.66 -13.76
CA TYR A 481 31.79 32.07 -15.05
C TYR A 481 30.73 32.03 -16.15
N GLU A 482 31.04 32.69 -17.26
CA GLU A 482 30.24 32.69 -18.48
C GLU A 482 31.02 31.99 -19.58
N PHE A 483 30.38 31.05 -20.30
CA PHE A 483 31.04 30.32 -21.38
C PHE A 483 31.47 31.19 -22.55
N ILE A 484 30.91 32.40 -22.67
CA ILE A 484 31.32 33.37 -23.68
C ILE A 484 32.70 33.97 -23.39
N ASN A 485 33.18 33.91 -22.15
CA ASN A 485 34.49 34.43 -21.79
C ASN A 485 35.59 33.43 -22.23
N PRO A 486 36.44 33.77 -23.22
CA PRO A 486 37.45 32.86 -23.76
C PRO A 486 38.60 32.59 -22.78
N GLU A 487 38.78 33.40 -21.73
CA GLU A 487 39.82 33.21 -20.72
C GLU A 487 39.50 32.09 -19.72
N ILE A 488 38.25 31.62 -19.70
CA ILE A 488 37.80 30.58 -18.76
C ILE A 488 38.32 29.22 -19.22
N SER A 489 39.22 28.65 -18.41
CA SER A 489 39.79 27.32 -18.69
C SER A 489 38.73 26.22 -18.59
N THR A 490 38.71 25.33 -19.59
CA THR A 490 37.89 24.11 -19.60
C THR A 490 38.21 23.16 -18.43
N LYS A 491 39.40 23.27 -17.82
CA LYS A 491 39.78 22.49 -16.63
C LYS A 491 38.82 22.72 -15.45
N LEU A 492 38.27 23.93 -15.31
CA LEU A 492 37.30 24.25 -14.26
C LEU A 492 36.01 23.42 -14.39
N ILE A 493 35.60 23.13 -15.63
CA ILE A 493 34.43 22.28 -15.93
C ILE A 493 34.70 20.86 -15.42
N GLU A 494 35.86 20.31 -15.77
CA GLU A 494 36.25 18.95 -15.36
C GLU A 494 36.39 18.83 -13.84
N GLU A 495 37.05 19.79 -13.18
CA GLU A 495 37.21 19.80 -11.73
C GLU A 495 35.87 19.83 -10.99
N GLU A 496 34.93 20.64 -11.47
CA GLU A 496 33.62 20.79 -10.86
C GLU A 496 32.75 19.54 -11.07
N LEU A 497 32.72 18.98 -12.28
CA LEU A 497 32.00 17.72 -12.56
C LEU A 497 32.60 16.54 -11.80
N ARG A 498 33.94 16.43 -11.75
CA ARG A 498 34.62 15.36 -11.01
C ARG A 498 34.27 15.40 -9.53
N THR A 499 34.30 16.58 -8.92
CA THR A 499 34.03 16.73 -7.48
C THR A 499 32.54 16.57 -7.16
N ASN A 500 31.65 17.21 -7.92
CA ASN A 500 30.24 17.32 -7.55
C ASN A 500 29.37 16.13 -8.00
N LEU A 501 29.79 15.38 -9.03
CA LEU A 501 28.96 14.35 -9.66
C LEU A 501 29.70 13.02 -9.79
N ILE A 502 30.87 12.99 -10.44
CA ILE A 502 31.55 11.72 -10.75
C ILE A 502 32.03 11.04 -9.47
N ALA A 503 32.71 11.76 -8.58
CA ALA A 503 33.25 11.20 -7.35
C ALA A 503 32.16 10.62 -6.41
N PRO A 504 31.03 11.31 -6.13
CA PRO A 504 29.92 10.72 -5.39
C PRO A 504 29.40 9.41 -6.01
N LEU A 505 29.21 9.36 -7.33
CA LEU A 505 28.70 8.17 -8.01
C LEU A 505 29.70 7.00 -7.98
N GLN A 506 30.98 7.29 -8.18
CA GLN A 506 32.04 6.29 -8.07
C GLN A 506 32.17 5.76 -6.64
N LEU A 507 32.14 6.65 -5.65
CA LEU A 507 32.25 6.25 -4.24
C LEU A 507 31.04 5.40 -3.82
N ILE A 508 29.81 5.77 -4.22
CA ILE A 508 28.62 4.93 -4.04
C ILE A 508 28.84 3.54 -4.66
N LYS A 509 29.27 3.47 -5.92
CA LYS A 509 29.47 2.20 -6.61
C LYS A 509 30.51 1.32 -5.91
N LEU A 510 31.61 1.90 -5.45
CA LEU A 510 32.65 1.19 -4.71
C LEU A 510 32.17 0.76 -3.31
N MET A 511 31.26 1.52 -2.70
CA MET A 511 30.77 1.23 -1.35
C MET A 511 29.60 0.24 -1.29
N LEU A 512 28.79 0.16 -2.34
CA LEU A 512 27.60 -0.68 -2.38
C LEU A 512 27.81 -2.13 -1.92
N PRO A 513 28.86 -2.86 -2.36
CA PRO A 513 29.05 -4.25 -1.95
C PRO A 513 29.15 -4.43 -0.44
N HIS A 514 29.78 -3.52 0.30
CA HIS A 514 29.85 -3.63 1.76
C HIS A 514 28.62 -3.04 2.43
N LEU A 515 28.03 -1.94 1.93
CA LEU A 515 26.83 -1.35 2.53
C LEU A 515 25.67 -2.35 2.57
N LEU A 516 25.54 -3.22 1.56
CA LEU A 516 24.56 -4.30 1.51
C LEU A 516 24.71 -5.31 2.67
N THR A 517 25.90 -5.42 3.25
CA THR A 517 26.19 -6.32 4.38
C THR A 517 25.97 -5.68 5.74
N LYS A 518 25.76 -4.35 5.82
CA LYS A 518 25.70 -3.62 7.09
C LYS A 518 24.24 -3.37 7.53
N PRO A 519 23.95 -3.48 8.83
CA PRO A 519 22.68 -2.99 9.37
C PRO A 519 22.63 -1.46 9.32
N ASN A 520 21.43 -0.91 9.20
CA ASN A 520 21.17 0.55 9.19
C ASN A 520 21.98 1.32 8.13
N ALA A 521 22.26 0.69 6.98
CA ALA A 521 23.05 1.30 5.94
C ALA A 521 22.31 2.50 5.29
N ALA A 522 23.03 3.60 5.06
CA ALA A 522 22.46 4.78 4.44
C ALA A 522 23.44 5.50 3.51
N ILE A 523 22.90 6.07 2.43
CA ILE A 523 23.62 6.97 1.53
C ILE A 523 22.90 8.32 1.58
N VAL A 524 23.65 9.40 1.82
CA VAL A 524 23.12 10.77 1.87
C VAL A 524 23.86 11.60 0.82
N ASN A 525 23.15 12.08 -0.19
CA ASN A 525 23.72 12.96 -1.21
C ASN A 525 23.31 14.41 -0.95
N VAL A 526 24.27 15.33 -1.00
CA VAL A 526 23.99 16.78 -0.86
C VAL A 526 23.94 17.42 -2.24
N SER A 527 22.72 17.67 -2.72
CA SER A 527 22.46 18.38 -3.96
C SER A 527 22.24 19.89 -3.68
N SER A 528 21.45 20.58 -4.50
CA SER A 528 21.17 22.01 -4.33
C SER A 528 19.85 22.40 -4.98
N GLY A 529 19.18 23.42 -4.45
CA GLY A 529 18.06 24.06 -5.15
C GLY A 529 18.44 24.56 -6.56
N LEU A 530 19.72 24.86 -6.81
CA LEU A 530 20.22 25.21 -8.14
C LEU A 530 20.25 24.03 -9.13
N GLY A 531 20.15 22.79 -8.64
CA GLY A 531 19.93 21.61 -9.48
C GLY A 531 18.47 21.44 -9.93
N LEU A 532 17.54 22.20 -9.33
CA LEU A 532 16.12 22.20 -9.68
C LEU A 532 15.77 23.36 -10.60
N VAL A 533 16.21 24.57 -10.22
CA VAL A 533 16.05 25.78 -11.02
C VAL A 533 17.43 26.42 -11.17
N PRO A 534 17.96 26.54 -12.40
CA PRO A 534 19.34 26.96 -12.61
C PRO A 534 19.50 28.49 -12.46
N LYS A 535 20.74 28.92 -12.23
CA LYS A 535 21.15 30.33 -12.36
C LYS A 535 22.15 30.49 -13.50
N GLN A 536 22.20 31.69 -14.09
CA GLN A 536 23.03 31.97 -15.27
C GLN A 536 24.54 31.85 -14.99
N SER A 537 25.00 32.31 -13.82
CA SER A 537 26.43 32.45 -13.53
C SER A 537 27.15 31.16 -13.13
N ALA A 538 26.47 30.02 -12.98
CA ALA A 538 27.12 28.75 -12.64
C ALA A 538 26.48 27.55 -13.37
N PRO A 539 26.58 27.50 -14.71
CA PRO A 539 25.89 26.49 -15.52
C PRO A 539 26.34 25.06 -15.19
N VAL A 540 27.65 24.83 -15.01
CA VAL A 540 28.20 23.51 -14.68
C VAL A 540 27.77 23.05 -13.29
N TYR A 541 27.67 23.96 -12.32
CA TYR A 541 27.23 23.62 -10.96
C TYR A 541 25.80 23.14 -10.97
N CYS A 542 24.92 23.90 -11.63
CA CYS A 542 23.51 23.57 -11.77
C CYS A 542 23.37 22.20 -12.44
N GLY A 543 24.08 21.96 -13.55
CA GLY A 543 24.10 20.67 -14.24
C GLY A 543 24.60 19.51 -13.36
N SER A 544 25.70 19.71 -12.64
CA SER A 544 26.28 18.67 -11.76
C SER A 544 25.33 18.29 -10.62
N LYS A 545 24.68 19.27 -9.99
CA LYS A 545 23.73 19.06 -8.89
C LYS A 545 22.40 18.49 -9.38
N ALA A 546 21.94 18.87 -10.57
CA ALA A 546 20.79 18.25 -11.24
C ALA A 546 21.05 16.78 -11.56
N GLY A 547 22.24 16.47 -12.11
CA GLY A 547 22.67 15.09 -12.37
C GLY A 547 22.71 14.25 -11.09
N LEU A 548 23.24 14.79 -9.99
CA LEU A 548 23.27 14.10 -8.70
C LEU A 548 21.86 13.88 -8.14
N HIS A 549 20.95 14.86 -8.27
CA HIS A 549 19.56 14.74 -7.85
C HIS A 549 18.85 13.58 -8.57
N ILE A 550 18.92 13.56 -9.89
CA ILE A 550 18.28 12.51 -10.70
C ILE A 550 18.90 11.14 -10.43
N ALA A 551 20.24 11.06 -10.34
CA ALA A 551 20.93 9.83 -10.00
C ALA A 551 20.57 9.31 -8.61
N THR A 552 20.39 10.20 -7.62
CA THR A 552 19.97 9.83 -6.25
C THR A 552 18.57 9.23 -6.26
N LYS A 553 17.64 9.82 -7.02
CA LYS A 553 16.29 9.29 -7.18
C LYS A 553 16.28 7.91 -7.83
N ALA A 554 17.05 7.73 -8.91
CA ALA A 554 17.19 6.44 -9.59
C ALA A 554 17.84 5.37 -8.68
N LEU A 555 18.88 5.73 -7.94
CA LEU A 555 19.54 4.84 -6.99
C LEU A 555 18.59 4.40 -5.87
N ARG A 556 17.77 5.31 -5.34
CA ARG A 556 16.75 4.99 -4.35
C ARG A 556 15.82 3.89 -4.84
N TRP A 557 15.33 4.01 -6.08
CA TRP A 557 14.47 2.99 -6.71
C TRP A 557 15.17 1.64 -6.88
N GLN A 558 16.45 1.64 -7.27
CA GLN A 558 17.23 0.41 -7.43
C GLN A 558 17.43 -0.35 -6.10
N LEU A 559 17.39 0.36 -4.97
CA LEU A 559 17.70 -0.19 -3.65
C LEU A 559 16.45 -0.40 -2.77
N GLU A 560 15.24 -0.21 -3.29
CA GLU A 560 13.97 -0.32 -2.53
C GLU A 560 13.77 -1.68 -1.85
N THR A 561 14.30 -2.75 -2.43
CA THR A 561 14.21 -4.12 -1.90
C THR A 561 15.38 -4.49 -0.98
N THR A 562 16.28 -3.54 -0.71
CA THR A 562 17.47 -3.74 0.14
C THR A 562 17.31 -3.03 1.48
N SER A 563 18.23 -3.26 2.41
CA SER A 563 18.29 -2.55 3.68
C SER A 563 18.86 -1.12 3.58
N ILE A 564 19.38 -0.72 2.41
CA ILE A 564 20.07 0.56 2.23
C ILE A 564 19.06 1.68 1.99
N LYS A 565 19.12 2.72 2.82
CA LYS A 565 18.29 3.92 2.68
C LYS A 565 19.02 5.02 1.92
N VAL A 566 18.38 5.62 0.92
CA VAL A 566 18.99 6.66 0.09
C VAL A 566 18.30 8.01 0.32
N PHE A 567 19.04 8.92 0.94
CA PHE A 567 18.62 10.27 1.32
C PHE A 567 19.23 11.33 0.41
N GLU A 568 18.54 12.45 0.28
CA GLU A 568 19.00 13.63 -0.41
C GLU A 568 18.76 14.89 0.42
N ILE A 569 19.80 15.71 0.56
CA ILE A 569 19.70 17.07 1.07
C ILE A 569 19.70 18.03 -0.12
N ILE A 570 18.56 18.67 -0.38
CA ILE A 570 18.45 19.74 -1.36
C ILE A 570 18.71 21.05 -0.62
N ALA A 571 19.97 21.49 -0.67
CA ALA A 571 20.44 22.63 0.11
C ALA A 571 20.07 23.99 -0.52
N PRO A 572 19.67 25.00 0.27
CA PRO A 572 19.54 26.39 -0.16
C PRO A 572 20.92 27.06 -0.19
N LEU A 573 20.96 28.40 -0.28
CA LEU A 573 22.19 29.15 -0.06
C LEU A 573 22.58 29.09 1.43
N VAL A 574 23.69 28.43 1.73
CA VAL A 574 24.22 28.24 3.10
C VAL A 574 25.50 29.06 3.25
N ASP A 575 25.74 29.63 4.43
CA ASP A 575 26.96 30.39 4.71
C ASP A 575 28.17 29.48 4.92
N THR A 576 28.99 29.35 3.88
CA THR A 576 30.15 28.45 3.84
C THR A 576 31.29 29.16 3.09
N PRO A 577 32.54 28.66 3.16
CA PRO A 577 33.63 29.19 2.34
C PRO A 577 33.29 29.25 0.83
N MET A 578 32.50 28.30 0.31
CA MET A 578 32.07 28.28 -1.10
C MET A 578 31.17 29.47 -1.48
N THR A 579 30.42 30.02 -0.51
CA THR A 579 29.42 31.08 -0.75
C THR A 579 29.87 32.42 -0.18
N GLN A 580 31.11 32.56 0.32
CA GLN A 580 31.64 33.85 0.76
C GLN A 580 31.49 34.90 -0.35
N GLY A 581 30.99 36.08 0.02
CA GLY A 581 30.70 37.17 -0.92
C GLY A 581 29.53 36.95 -1.90
N ARG A 582 28.76 35.85 -1.79
CA ARG A 582 27.69 35.49 -2.74
C ARG A 582 26.29 35.50 -2.10
N GLY A 583 25.34 36.22 -2.71
CA GLY A 583 23.92 36.23 -2.37
C GLY A 583 23.57 36.84 -1.00
N LYS A 584 22.28 36.91 -0.67
CA LYS A 584 21.73 37.44 0.61
C LYS A 584 20.80 36.41 1.27
N GLY A 585 20.61 36.52 2.58
CA GLY A 585 19.66 35.69 3.34
C GLY A 585 20.05 34.21 3.40
N LYS A 586 21.34 33.96 3.66
CA LYS A 586 21.92 32.62 3.85
C LYS A 586 21.44 32.01 5.18
N ILE A 587 21.32 30.69 5.22
CA ILE A 587 21.18 29.96 6.49
C ILE A 587 22.56 29.51 6.99
N SER A 588 22.69 29.27 8.30
CA SER A 588 23.93 28.69 8.84
C SER A 588 24.05 27.19 8.49
N PRO A 589 25.26 26.64 8.41
CA PRO A 589 25.49 25.20 8.30
C PRO A 589 24.80 24.39 9.41
N GLU A 590 24.76 24.93 10.63
CA GLU A 590 24.14 24.30 11.79
C GLU A 590 22.62 24.19 11.62
N ALA A 591 21.96 25.24 11.12
CA ALA A 591 20.53 25.22 10.85
C ALA A 591 20.16 24.18 9.79
N LEU A 592 20.98 24.03 8.74
CA LEU A 592 20.81 22.95 7.77
C LEU A 592 21.00 21.59 8.42
N ALA A 593 22.04 21.41 9.23
CA ALA A 593 22.31 20.15 9.90
C ALA A 593 21.19 19.74 10.88
N ASP A 594 20.59 20.71 11.61
CA ASP A 594 19.44 20.49 12.47
C ASP A 594 18.20 20.03 11.71
N GLU A 595 17.89 20.73 10.60
CA GLU A 595 16.75 20.37 9.76
C GLU A 595 16.97 19.01 9.08
N PHE A 596 18.19 18.73 8.59
CA PHE A 596 18.58 17.41 8.11
C PHE A 596 18.34 16.35 9.21
N TRP A 597 18.82 16.58 10.43
CA TRP A 597 18.75 15.61 11.52
C TRP A 597 17.30 15.26 11.88
N HIS A 598 16.42 16.26 11.93
CA HIS A 598 14.99 16.08 12.17
C HIS A 598 14.32 15.20 11.11
N ASN A 599 14.71 15.38 9.84
CA ASN A 599 14.18 14.65 8.70
C ASN A 599 14.77 13.24 8.59
N PHE A 600 16.08 13.10 8.85
CA PHE A 600 16.82 11.85 8.82
C PHE A 600 16.27 10.84 9.83
N ARG A 601 15.96 11.28 11.06
CA ARG A 601 15.30 10.45 12.09
C ARG A 601 13.92 9.91 11.70
N ARG A 602 13.26 10.54 10.73
CA ARG A 602 11.90 10.22 10.29
C ARG A 602 11.87 9.58 8.92
N ASP A 603 13.01 9.14 8.41
CA ASP A 603 13.14 8.54 7.08
C ASP A 603 12.56 9.42 5.96
N ARG A 604 12.72 10.74 6.07
CA ARG A 604 12.38 11.66 4.99
C ARG A 604 13.49 11.64 3.94
N TYR A 605 13.34 10.79 2.94
CA TYR A 605 14.38 10.51 1.94
C TYR A 605 14.75 11.67 1.02
N GLU A 606 13.88 12.66 0.86
CA GLU A 606 14.16 13.87 0.08
C GLU A 606 13.87 15.08 0.97
N MET A 607 14.90 15.86 1.26
CA MET A 607 14.86 16.92 2.27
C MET A 607 15.08 18.28 1.61
N HIS A 608 14.01 19.04 1.45
CA HIS A 608 14.06 20.44 1.04
C HIS A 608 14.34 21.29 2.27
N ILE A 609 15.56 21.83 2.38
CA ILE A 609 16.00 22.62 3.52
C ILE A 609 15.72 24.12 3.31
N GLY A 610 15.17 24.77 4.33
CA GLY A 610 14.90 26.21 4.31
C GLY A 610 14.10 26.68 3.09
N LYS A 611 14.62 27.70 2.39
CA LYS A 611 13.93 28.34 1.24
C LYS A 611 13.73 27.41 0.03
N THR A 612 14.38 26.25 -0.04
CA THR A 612 14.15 25.30 -1.15
C THR A 612 12.75 24.71 -1.12
N LYS A 613 12.08 24.65 0.04
CA LYS A 613 10.66 24.23 0.13
C LYS A 613 9.77 25.11 -0.73
N LEU A 614 9.95 26.42 -0.61
CA LEU A 614 9.22 27.40 -1.40
C LEU A 614 9.63 27.31 -2.88
N LEU A 615 10.92 27.15 -3.17
CA LEU A 615 11.40 27.01 -4.55
C LEU A 615 10.77 25.81 -5.26
N VAL A 616 10.72 24.64 -4.61
CA VAL A 616 10.11 23.41 -5.16
C VAL A 616 8.60 23.59 -5.35
N PHE A 617 7.93 24.22 -4.38
CA PHE A 617 6.52 24.54 -4.51
C PHE A 617 6.26 25.45 -5.72
N LEU A 618 7.01 26.54 -5.85
CA LEU A 618 6.90 27.46 -6.98
C LEU A 618 7.25 26.78 -8.29
N GLN A 619 8.32 25.99 -8.37
CA GLN A 619 8.68 25.27 -9.59
C GLN A 619 7.55 24.34 -10.06
N ARG A 620 6.85 23.68 -9.12
CA ARG A 620 5.79 22.73 -9.43
C ARG A 620 4.51 23.39 -9.94
N TRP A 621 4.15 24.55 -9.43
CA TRP A 621 2.85 25.20 -9.68
C TRP A 621 2.95 26.49 -10.50
N PHE A 622 4.07 27.20 -10.38
CA PHE A 622 4.35 28.51 -10.97
C PHE A 622 5.78 28.55 -11.53
N PRO A 623 6.14 27.69 -12.50
CA PRO A 623 7.53 27.51 -12.95
C PRO A 623 8.17 28.83 -13.42
N GLN A 624 7.41 29.70 -14.09
CA GLN A 624 7.87 31.02 -14.52
C GLN A 624 8.31 31.91 -13.35
N VAL A 625 7.57 31.86 -12.23
CA VAL A 625 7.92 32.64 -11.02
C VAL A 625 9.20 32.11 -10.39
N ALA A 626 9.35 30.78 -10.34
CA ALA A 626 10.56 30.16 -9.83
C ALA A 626 11.81 30.55 -10.67
N GLU A 627 11.67 30.58 -11.99
CA GLU A 627 12.74 31.02 -12.90
C GLU A 627 13.10 32.50 -12.70
N LYS A 628 12.11 33.40 -12.60
CA LYS A 628 12.34 34.84 -12.38
C LYS A 628 13.14 35.14 -11.10
N ILE A 629 12.94 34.34 -10.04
CA ILE A 629 13.68 34.50 -8.78
C ILE A 629 15.19 34.28 -8.98
N LEU A 630 15.58 33.36 -9.88
CA LEU A 630 16.98 32.98 -10.10
C LEU A 630 17.61 33.60 -11.34
N ARG A 631 16.77 34.15 -12.23
CA ARG A 631 17.15 34.94 -13.40
C ARG A 631 16.51 36.33 -13.31
N PRO A 632 17.10 37.26 -12.53
CA PRO A 632 16.60 38.63 -12.47
C PRO A 632 16.71 39.30 -13.85
N GLY A 633 15.62 39.92 -14.32
CA GLY A 633 15.57 40.60 -15.63
C GLY A 633 14.66 39.95 -16.69
N ILE A 634 13.89 38.91 -16.33
CA ILE A 634 12.69 38.45 -17.06
C ILE A 634 11.47 38.74 -16.21
#